data_AF-A0A085GIC2-F1
#
_entry.id   AF-A0A085GIC2-F1
#
_cell.length_a   1.000
_cell.length_b   1.000
_cell.length_c   1.000
_cell.angle_alpha   90.00
_cell.angle_beta   90.00
_cell.angle_gamma   90.00
#
_symmetry.space_group_name_H-M   'P 1'
#
loop_
_entity.id
_entity.type
_entity.pdbx_description
1 polymer ?
#
loop_
_entity_poly.entity_id
_entity_poly.type
_entity_poly.pdbx_seq_one_letter_code
_entity_poly.pdbx_strand_id
1 'polypeptide(L)'
;MKPIKNTLLFVGIVLLTACHAKPKPPPTQVVYRFDDHRYLELTGYHCEGGLRYIDTERNIQHQIYDVSDGYRIFTKTFIHPSERYIAITSYEGGGFAISKDYGKSWDGASYSPGGGAIKYGASYPIREEIESFTVVNDQGFMLTKKGELYLSSKPFDDPRLEPGGSGIEYTITTGKGKTQKELIRPGEGGGAWGENYLSWNSILGPDSWTIYAYRSNFQNIPNKVPKVKNYKGWDHMRCNPDLGLEKQQ
;
A
#
# COMPACT_ATOMS: atom_id res chain seq x y z
N MET A 1 26.40 -41.22 -77.64
CA MET A 1 26.98 -39.95 -77.13
C MET A 1 26.07 -38.79 -77.51
N LYS A 2 25.30 -38.24 -76.56
CA LYS A 2 24.62 -36.94 -76.61
C LYS A 2 24.51 -36.42 -75.15
N PRO A 3 24.69 -35.12 -74.87
CA PRO A 3 25.14 -34.65 -73.57
C PRO A 3 23.99 -34.45 -72.58
N ILE A 4 24.24 -34.80 -71.32
CA ILE A 4 23.38 -34.52 -70.17
C ILE A 4 23.49 -33.02 -69.87
N LYS A 5 22.38 -32.29 -69.98
CA LYS A 5 22.30 -30.88 -69.57
C LYS A 5 22.19 -30.81 -68.04
N ASN A 6 23.21 -30.26 -67.39
CA ASN A 6 23.17 -29.85 -66.00
C ASN A 6 22.05 -28.83 -65.80
N THR A 7 20.99 -29.22 -65.09
CA THR A 7 19.96 -28.30 -64.62
C THR A 7 20.41 -27.80 -63.24
N LEU A 8 20.95 -26.58 -63.18
CA LEU A 8 21.23 -25.89 -61.92
C LEU A 8 19.88 -25.55 -61.26
N LEU A 9 19.62 -26.14 -60.08
CA LEU A 9 18.48 -25.80 -59.25
C LEU A 9 18.84 -24.56 -58.41
N PHE A 10 18.36 -23.38 -58.81
CA PHE A 10 18.45 -22.17 -57.99
C PHE A 10 17.42 -22.27 -56.86
N VAL A 11 17.86 -22.63 -55.66
CA VAL A 11 17.07 -22.52 -54.43
C VAL A 11 17.10 -21.05 -54.01
N GLY A 12 16.02 -20.32 -54.31
CA GLY A 12 15.82 -18.95 -53.85
C GLY A 12 15.52 -18.94 -52.35
N ILE A 13 16.49 -18.51 -51.54
CA ILE A 13 16.27 -18.22 -50.13
C ILE A 13 15.45 -16.93 -50.04
N VAL A 14 14.16 -17.06 -49.76
CA VAL A 14 13.30 -15.92 -49.40
C VAL A 14 13.72 -15.47 -47.99
N LEU A 15 14.49 -14.38 -47.92
CA LEU A 15 14.74 -13.67 -46.66
C LEU A 15 13.44 -13.00 -46.24
N LEU A 16 12.65 -13.69 -45.40
CA LEU A 16 11.58 -13.07 -44.62
C LEU A 16 12.24 -12.08 -43.66
N THR A 17 12.30 -10.82 -44.06
CA THR A 17 12.55 -9.71 -43.14
C THR A 17 11.28 -9.55 -42.31
N ALA A 18 11.18 -10.33 -41.23
CA ALA A 18 10.25 -10.01 -40.17
C ALA A 18 10.63 -8.60 -39.68
N CYS A 19 9.80 -7.61 -40.02
CA CYS A 19 9.89 -6.30 -39.39
C CYS A 19 9.72 -6.53 -37.89
N HIS A 20 10.83 -6.55 -37.15
CA HIS A 20 10.82 -6.51 -35.70
C HIS A 20 10.30 -5.12 -35.30
N ALA A 21 8.96 -4.97 -35.28
CA ALA A 21 8.33 -3.81 -34.67
C ALA A 21 8.85 -3.75 -33.23
N LYS A 22 9.48 -2.62 -32.87
CA LYS A 22 9.92 -2.41 -31.49
C LYS A 22 8.73 -2.63 -30.57
N PRO A 23 8.88 -3.39 -29.47
CA PRO A 23 7.81 -3.54 -28.48
C PRO A 23 7.31 -2.15 -28.08
N LYS A 24 6.01 -1.91 -28.20
CA LYS A 24 5.42 -0.65 -27.73
C LYS A 24 5.62 -0.58 -26.21
N PRO A 25 5.99 0.59 -25.66
CA PRO A 25 6.05 0.74 -24.21
C PRO A 25 4.66 0.48 -23.61
N PRO A 26 4.59 -0.05 -22.37
CA PRO A 26 3.32 -0.21 -21.69
C PRO A 26 2.56 1.12 -21.61
N PRO A 27 1.22 1.11 -21.74
CA PRO A 27 0.44 2.33 -21.66
C PRO A 27 0.39 2.87 -20.23
N THR A 28 0.22 4.19 -20.10
CA THR A 28 0.04 4.88 -18.82
C THR A 28 -1.37 5.46 -18.72
N GLN A 29 -1.99 5.36 -17.55
CA GLN A 29 -3.28 5.99 -17.26
C GLN A 29 -3.34 6.50 -15.83
N VAL A 30 -4.10 7.59 -15.62
CA VAL A 30 -4.44 8.07 -14.27
C VAL A 30 -5.44 7.10 -13.65
N VAL A 31 -5.02 6.41 -12.59
CA VAL A 31 -5.86 5.42 -11.89
C VAL A 31 -6.52 5.94 -10.63
N TYR A 32 -6.04 7.06 -10.10
CA TYR A 32 -6.65 7.71 -8.93
C TYR A 32 -6.33 9.20 -8.90
N ARG A 33 -7.28 10.00 -8.39
CA ARG A 33 -7.06 11.43 -8.12
C ARG A 33 -7.38 11.68 -6.65
N PHE A 34 -6.41 12.22 -5.91
CA PHE A 34 -6.64 12.69 -4.54
C PHE A 34 -7.39 14.04 -4.56
N ASP A 35 -7.10 14.85 -5.57
CA ASP A 35 -7.72 16.13 -5.90
C ASP A 35 -7.34 16.54 -7.34
N ASP A 36 -7.32 17.84 -7.64
CA ASP A 36 -7.01 18.40 -8.96
C ASP A 36 -5.53 18.32 -9.33
N HIS A 37 -4.62 18.43 -8.37
CA HIS A 37 -3.18 18.53 -8.59
C HIS A 37 -2.39 17.28 -8.18
N ARG A 38 -2.98 16.37 -7.37
CA ARG A 38 -2.38 15.11 -6.92
C ARG A 38 -3.08 13.89 -7.49
N TYR A 39 -2.31 12.97 -8.08
CA TYR A 39 -2.86 11.77 -8.71
C TYR A 39 -1.87 10.61 -8.83
N LEU A 40 -2.41 9.41 -9.07
CA LEU A 40 -1.64 8.20 -9.34
C LEU A 40 -1.72 7.83 -10.81
N GLU A 41 -0.57 7.55 -11.41
CA GLU A 41 -0.44 6.99 -12.75
C GLU A 41 -0.02 5.52 -12.66
N LEU A 42 -0.72 4.66 -13.38
CA LEU A 42 -0.34 3.26 -13.57
C LEU A 42 0.21 3.08 -14.98
N THR A 43 1.41 2.52 -15.08
CA THR A 43 2.03 2.11 -16.35
C THR A 43 2.08 0.59 -16.41
N GLY A 44 1.32 -0.02 -17.32
CA GLY A 44 1.18 -1.47 -17.38
C GLY A 44 -0.03 -1.95 -18.17
N TYR A 45 -0.37 -3.23 -18.04
CA TYR A 45 -1.47 -3.88 -18.76
C TYR A 45 -2.45 -4.49 -17.77
N HIS A 46 -3.73 -4.63 -18.15
CA HIS A 46 -4.75 -5.29 -17.31
C HIS A 46 -4.86 -4.76 -15.88
N CYS A 47 -4.60 -3.46 -15.69
CA CYS A 47 -4.61 -2.81 -14.37
C CYS A 47 -3.55 -3.32 -13.39
N GLU A 48 -2.44 -3.82 -13.94
CA GLU A 48 -1.26 -4.29 -13.24
C GLU A 48 0.00 -3.68 -13.86
N GLY A 49 0.93 -3.21 -13.02
CA GLY A 49 2.21 -2.66 -13.49
C GLY A 49 2.87 -1.74 -12.49
N GLY A 50 3.54 -0.69 -13.00
CA GLY A 50 4.25 0.27 -12.17
C GLY A 50 3.36 1.43 -11.76
N LEU A 51 3.53 1.93 -10.54
CA LEU A 51 2.73 3.02 -9.99
C LEU A 51 3.60 4.24 -9.71
N ARG A 52 3.14 5.40 -10.15
CA ARG A 52 3.81 6.68 -9.93
C ARG A 52 2.88 7.67 -9.26
N TYR A 53 3.37 8.35 -8.22
CA TYR A 53 2.69 9.47 -7.58
C TYR A 53 3.11 10.78 -8.22
N ILE A 54 2.14 11.65 -8.49
CA ILE A 54 2.34 12.98 -9.05
C ILE A 54 1.67 14.02 -8.15
N ASP A 55 2.40 15.08 -7.80
CA ASP A 55 1.86 16.32 -7.25
C ASP A 55 2.42 17.49 -8.07
N THR A 56 1.53 18.12 -8.84
CA THR A 56 1.93 19.18 -9.77
C THR A 56 2.21 20.52 -9.10
N GLU A 57 1.59 20.82 -7.95
CA GLU A 57 1.83 22.06 -7.21
C GLU A 57 3.16 22.01 -6.44
N ARG A 58 3.51 20.83 -5.91
CA ARG A 58 4.79 20.61 -5.20
C ARG A 58 5.93 20.19 -6.11
N ASN A 59 5.67 20.02 -7.41
CA ASN A 59 6.63 19.51 -8.40
C ASN A 59 7.25 18.16 -7.96
N ILE A 60 6.40 17.24 -7.50
CA ILE A 60 6.80 15.90 -7.09
C ILE A 60 6.35 14.90 -8.15
N GLN A 61 7.29 14.06 -8.57
CA GLN A 61 7.02 12.83 -9.30
C GLN A 61 7.85 11.73 -8.67
N HIS A 62 7.20 10.68 -8.16
CA HIS A 62 7.90 9.60 -7.46
C HIS A 62 7.40 8.24 -7.96
N GLN A 63 8.32 7.40 -8.44
CA GLN A 63 8.03 6.02 -8.82
C GLN A 63 7.92 5.19 -7.54
N ILE A 64 6.72 4.70 -7.22
CA ILE A 64 6.48 3.90 -6.00
C ILE A 64 6.78 2.42 -6.26
N TYR A 65 6.33 1.92 -7.42
CA TYR A 65 6.50 0.53 -7.85
C TYR A 65 6.96 0.51 -9.30
N ASP A 66 7.99 -0.25 -9.64
CA ASP A 66 8.40 -0.48 -11.02
C ASP A 66 7.38 -1.38 -11.75
N VAL A 67 7.41 -1.37 -13.08
CA VAL A 67 6.52 -2.23 -13.90
C VAL A 67 6.68 -3.72 -13.55
N SER A 68 7.89 -4.13 -13.20
CA SER A 68 8.21 -5.50 -12.77
C SER A 68 7.60 -5.89 -11.42
N ASP A 69 7.21 -4.94 -10.59
CA ASP A 69 6.64 -5.21 -9.27
C ASP A 69 5.19 -5.68 -9.35
N GLY A 70 4.50 -5.42 -10.48
CA GLY A 70 3.13 -5.88 -10.71
C GLY A 70 2.13 -5.28 -9.72
N TYR A 71 2.23 -3.98 -9.41
CA TYR A 71 1.23 -3.32 -8.57
C TYR A 71 -0.15 -3.42 -9.22
N ARG A 72 -1.13 -3.90 -8.45
CA ARG A 72 -2.53 -3.99 -8.84
C ARG A 72 -3.37 -3.02 -8.02
N ILE A 73 -4.25 -2.26 -8.69
CA ILE A 73 -5.05 -1.21 -8.05
C ILE A 73 -5.93 -1.75 -6.92
N PHE A 74 -6.10 -0.95 -5.88
CA PHE A 74 -7.08 -1.24 -4.83
C PHE A 74 -8.50 -0.93 -5.32
N THR A 75 -9.42 -1.88 -5.13
CA THR A 75 -10.75 -1.86 -5.78
C THR A 75 -11.91 -1.53 -4.84
N LYS A 76 -11.66 -1.33 -3.54
CA LYS A 76 -12.69 -0.91 -2.58
C LYS A 76 -12.76 0.61 -2.49
N THR A 77 -13.69 1.12 -1.68
CA THR A 77 -13.77 2.56 -1.39
C THR A 77 -12.44 3.04 -0.85
N PHE A 78 -11.88 4.07 -1.47
CA PHE A 78 -10.59 4.66 -1.16
C PHE A 78 -10.72 6.18 -1.08
N ILE A 79 -10.65 6.72 0.14
CA ILE A 79 -10.84 8.15 0.42
C ILE A 79 -9.57 8.70 1.05
N HIS A 80 -8.92 9.67 0.39
CA HIS A 80 -7.59 10.08 0.81
C HIS A 80 -7.40 11.60 0.74
N PRO A 81 -7.97 12.35 1.70
CA PRO A 81 -7.77 13.79 1.81
C PRO A 81 -6.40 14.20 2.37
N SER A 82 -5.67 13.33 3.08
CA SER A 82 -4.42 13.72 3.73
C SER A 82 -3.33 14.05 2.70
N GLU A 83 -2.58 15.13 2.96
CA GLU A 83 -1.51 15.58 2.07
C GLU A 83 -0.13 15.13 2.56
N ARG A 84 0.12 15.24 3.86
CA ARG A 84 1.44 14.94 4.43
C ARG A 84 1.68 13.44 4.54
N TYR A 85 0.71 12.72 5.12
CA TYR A 85 0.73 11.26 5.15
C TYR A 85 -0.06 10.68 4.00
N ILE A 86 0.63 9.91 3.16
CA ILE A 86 0.04 9.21 2.06
C ILE A 86 0.21 7.73 2.32
N ALA A 87 -0.86 6.95 2.31
CA ALA A 87 -0.79 5.50 2.33
C ALA A 87 -1.54 4.91 1.13
N ILE A 88 -0.87 4.02 0.41
CA ILE A 88 -1.39 3.33 -0.77
C ILE A 88 -1.29 1.84 -0.50
N THR A 89 -2.43 1.15 -0.59
CA THR A 89 -2.46 -0.31 -0.56
C THR A 89 -2.70 -0.86 -1.97
N SER A 90 -2.40 -2.14 -2.16
CA SER A 90 -2.64 -2.86 -3.41
C SER A 90 -3.93 -3.67 -3.34
N TYR A 91 -4.26 -4.35 -4.43
CA TYR A 91 -5.45 -5.16 -4.61
C TYR A 91 -5.84 -6.05 -3.42
N GLU A 92 -4.88 -6.68 -2.75
CA GLU A 92 -5.12 -7.58 -1.61
C GLU A 92 -5.36 -6.86 -0.27
N GLY A 93 -4.96 -5.60 -0.15
CA GLY A 93 -5.10 -4.84 1.10
C GLY A 93 -4.14 -5.28 2.22
N GLY A 94 -3.11 -6.07 1.90
CA GLY A 94 -2.23 -6.73 2.88
C GLY A 94 -1.00 -5.94 3.35
N GLY A 95 -0.69 -4.81 2.69
CA GLY A 95 0.44 -3.94 3.02
C GLY A 95 0.30 -2.57 2.39
N PHE A 96 1.21 -1.66 2.71
CA PHE A 96 1.10 -0.26 2.30
C PHE A 96 2.44 0.31 1.86
N ALA A 97 2.46 1.03 0.74
CA ALA A 97 3.47 2.04 0.50
C ALA A 97 3.02 3.33 1.20
N ILE A 98 3.89 3.93 2.00
CA ILE A 98 3.59 5.15 2.75
C ILE A 98 4.56 6.26 2.46
N SER A 99 4.10 7.50 2.49
CA SER A 99 4.92 8.70 2.56
C SER A 99 4.48 9.50 3.79
N LYS A 100 5.45 10.13 4.46
CA LYS A 100 5.24 10.98 5.64
C LYS A 100 5.58 12.45 5.33
N ASP A 101 5.92 12.75 4.07
CA ASP A 101 6.53 14.00 3.63
C ASP A 101 5.97 14.50 2.29
N TYR A 102 4.66 14.35 2.09
CA TYR A 102 3.93 14.82 0.90
C TYR A 102 4.25 14.07 -0.40
N GLY A 103 4.77 12.85 -0.29
CA GLY A 103 5.13 11.99 -1.43
C GLY A 103 6.56 12.17 -1.94
N LYS A 104 7.42 12.89 -1.20
CA LYS A 104 8.83 13.10 -1.58
C LYS A 104 9.66 11.83 -1.38
N SER A 105 9.46 11.15 -0.25
CA SER A 105 10.03 9.84 0.06
C SER A 105 8.94 8.84 0.43
N TRP A 106 9.26 7.56 0.24
CA TRP A 106 8.34 6.45 0.45
C TRP A 106 9.00 5.34 1.25
N ASP A 107 8.20 4.66 2.07
CA ASP A 107 8.58 3.54 2.92
C ASP A 107 7.44 2.50 2.93
N GLY A 108 7.64 1.38 3.63
CA GLY A 108 6.64 0.34 3.86
C GLY A 108 5.87 0.53 5.16
N ALA A 109 4.59 0.17 5.13
CA ALA A 109 3.81 -0.13 6.33
C ALA A 109 3.21 -1.52 6.23
N SER A 110 3.00 -2.15 7.39
CA SER A 110 2.41 -3.47 7.47
C SER A 110 1.48 -3.59 8.67
N TYR A 111 0.66 -4.63 8.64
CA TYR A 111 -0.10 -5.02 9.82
C TYR A 111 0.83 -5.65 10.85
N SER A 112 0.80 -5.15 12.08
CA SER A 112 1.68 -5.64 13.12
C SER A 112 1.30 -7.07 13.53
N PRO A 113 2.28 -8.01 13.65
CA PRO A 113 2.00 -9.36 14.12
C PRO A 113 1.25 -9.39 15.45
N GLY A 114 0.16 -10.15 15.51
CA GLY A 114 -0.71 -10.24 16.69
C GLY A 114 -1.62 -9.02 16.90
N GLY A 115 -1.58 -8.03 15.99
CA GLY A 115 -2.40 -6.82 15.97
C GLY A 115 -3.78 -6.98 15.34
N GLY A 116 -4.24 -8.22 15.15
CA GLY A 116 -5.53 -8.55 14.55
C GLY A 116 -6.74 -8.03 15.33
N ALA A 117 -7.94 -8.10 14.74
CA ALA A 117 -9.18 -7.81 15.47
C ALA A 117 -9.56 -8.88 16.50
N ILE A 118 -9.07 -10.10 16.31
CA ILE A 118 -9.27 -11.26 17.19
C ILE A 118 -7.93 -11.64 17.80
N LYS A 119 -7.88 -11.75 19.13
CA LYS A 119 -6.68 -12.21 19.85
C LYS A 119 -6.29 -13.61 19.39
N TYR A 120 -5.01 -13.78 19.01
CA TYR A 120 -4.47 -15.00 18.39
C TYR A 120 -5.01 -15.35 17.00
N GLY A 121 -5.77 -14.45 16.37
CA GLY A 121 -6.23 -14.58 14.99
C GLY A 121 -5.26 -13.98 13.97
N ALA A 122 -5.74 -13.82 12.73
CA ALA A 122 -5.00 -13.14 11.67
C ALA A 122 -4.71 -11.68 12.02
N SER A 123 -3.56 -11.17 11.60
CA SER A 123 -3.13 -9.78 11.92
C SER A 123 -3.75 -8.73 10.99
N TYR A 124 -4.33 -9.16 9.88
CA TYR A 124 -4.86 -8.30 8.82
C TYR A 124 -6.19 -8.87 8.29
N PRO A 125 -7.08 -8.02 7.76
CA PRO A 125 -8.29 -8.48 7.09
C PRO A 125 -7.96 -9.04 5.71
N ILE A 126 -8.69 -10.06 5.26
CA ILE A 126 -8.60 -10.51 3.86
C ILE A 126 -9.37 -9.56 2.95
N ARG A 127 -8.97 -9.49 1.67
CA ARG A 127 -9.53 -8.60 0.65
C ARG A 127 -11.05 -8.58 0.61
N GLU A 128 -11.69 -9.74 0.72
CA GLU A 128 -13.14 -9.89 0.63
C GLU A 128 -13.87 -9.27 1.83
N GLU A 129 -13.19 -9.16 2.98
CA GLU A 129 -13.70 -8.55 4.22
C GLU A 129 -13.51 -7.03 4.25
N ILE A 130 -12.60 -6.48 3.44
CA ILE A 130 -12.34 -5.04 3.38
C ILE A 130 -13.55 -4.31 2.76
N GLU A 131 -14.02 -3.29 3.48
CA GLU A 131 -15.08 -2.37 3.05
C GLU A 131 -14.48 -1.09 2.44
N SER A 132 -13.54 -0.46 3.15
CA SER A 132 -12.93 0.79 2.72
C SER A 132 -11.55 1.01 3.32
N PHE A 133 -10.75 1.85 2.66
CA PHE A 133 -9.53 2.41 3.20
C PHE A 133 -9.57 3.94 3.13
N THR A 134 -9.43 4.59 4.28
CA THR A 134 -9.50 6.06 4.39
C THR A 134 -8.21 6.60 5.01
N VAL A 135 -7.62 7.64 4.43
CA VAL A 135 -6.44 8.31 4.98
C VAL A 135 -6.77 9.76 5.32
N VAL A 136 -7.01 10.03 6.60
CA VAL A 136 -7.49 11.33 7.09
C VAL A 136 -6.77 11.71 8.37
N ASN A 137 -6.56 13.01 8.60
CA ASN A 137 -5.83 13.51 9.76
C ASN A 137 -4.44 12.87 9.91
N ASP A 138 -3.79 12.62 8.77
CA ASP A 138 -2.45 12.05 8.75
C ASP A 138 -2.35 10.63 9.36
N GLN A 139 -3.46 9.87 9.29
CA GLN A 139 -3.57 8.47 9.71
C GLN A 139 -4.33 7.66 8.67
N GLY A 140 -4.01 6.38 8.52
CA GLY A 140 -4.75 5.43 7.69
C GLY A 140 -5.73 4.61 8.51
N PHE A 141 -6.88 4.30 7.92
CA PHE A 141 -7.99 3.58 8.53
C PHE A 141 -8.57 2.57 7.54
N MET A 142 -8.28 1.28 7.75
CA MET A 142 -8.85 0.17 7.01
C MET A 142 -10.06 -0.38 7.77
N LEU A 143 -11.24 -0.22 7.19
CA LEU A 143 -12.51 -0.67 7.77
C LEU A 143 -12.95 -1.97 7.09
N THR A 144 -13.33 -2.96 7.89
CA THR A 144 -13.93 -4.20 7.39
C THR A 144 -15.45 -4.13 7.37
N LYS A 145 -16.08 -5.00 6.58
CA LYS A 145 -17.54 -5.17 6.50
C LYS A 145 -18.19 -5.53 7.83
N LYS A 146 -17.44 -6.14 8.75
CA LYS A 146 -17.88 -6.50 10.10
C LYS A 146 -17.75 -5.34 11.09
N GLY A 147 -17.24 -4.18 10.66
CA GLY A 147 -17.00 -3.01 11.51
C GLY A 147 -15.69 -3.05 12.28
N GLU A 148 -14.78 -3.97 11.95
CA GLU A 148 -13.43 -3.98 12.55
C GLU A 148 -12.61 -2.85 11.92
N LEU A 149 -11.89 -2.11 12.77
CA LEU A 149 -11.08 -0.97 12.34
C LEU A 149 -9.61 -1.28 12.55
N TYR A 150 -8.84 -1.32 11.48
CA TYR A 150 -7.38 -1.34 11.51
C TYR A 150 -6.86 0.05 11.18
N LEU A 151 -5.84 0.52 11.88
CA LEU A 151 -5.41 1.90 11.80
C LEU A 151 -3.93 2.10 12.08
N SER A 152 -3.34 3.13 11.48
CA SER A 152 -1.99 3.56 11.78
C SER A 152 -1.92 4.53 12.98
N SER A 153 -0.73 4.67 13.57
CA SER A 153 -0.49 5.58 14.69
C SER A 153 -0.79 7.05 14.35
N LYS A 154 -1.00 7.85 15.39
CA LYS A 154 -1.08 9.32 15.30
C LYS A 154 0.19 9.92 14.70
N PRO A 155 0.13 11.17 14.17
CA PRO A 155 1.18 11.73 13.34
C PRO A 155 2.40 12.28 14.07
N PHE A 156 3.04 11.41 14.84
CA PHE A 156 4.30 11.63 15.53
C PHE A 156 4.93 10.29 15.95
N ASP A 157 6.26 10.28 15.99
CA ASP A 157 7.03 9.17 16.53
C ASP A 157 6.95 9.20 18.06
N ASP A 158 6.89 8.03 18.72
CA ASP A 158 6.94 7.99 20.19
C ASP A 158 8.37 8.29 20.66
N PRO A 159 8.65 9.46 21.27
CA PRO A 159 10.02 9.88 21.60
C PRO A 159 10.69 8.95 22.63
N ARG A 160 9.91 8.15 23.37
CA ARG A 160 10.45 7.18 24.32
C ARG A 160 11.08 5.98 23.63
N LEU A 161 10.69 5.70 22.37
CA LEU A 161 11.17 4.57 21.58
C LEU A 161 12.24 4.96 20.55
N GLU A 162 12.51 6.26 20.38
CA GLU A 162 13.61 6.76 19.55
C GLU A 162 14.99 6.43 20.15
N PRO A 163 16.07 6.39 19.34
CA PRO A 163 17.43 6.20 19.86
C PRO A 163 17.77 7.18 20.99
N GLY A 164 18.16 6.65 22.15
CA GLY A 164 18.43 7.44 23.36
C GLY A 164 17.21 7.77 24.23
N GLY A 165 16.01 7.30 23.85
CA GLY A 165 14.78 7.43 24.63
C GLY A 165 14.79 6.62 25.94
N SER A 166 13.75 6.80 26.76
CA SER A 166 13.60 6.11 28.05
C SER A 166 13.14 4.66 27.94
N GLY A 167 12.57 4.28 26.80
CA GLY A 167 11.77 3.07 26.66
C GLY A 167 10.41 3.24 27.32
N ILE A 168 9.60 2.19 27.25
CA ILE A 168 8.26 2.15 27.84
C ILE A 168 8.19 0.99 28.81
N GLU A 169 8.15 1.30 30.11
CA GLU A 169 7.86 0.30 31.13
C GLU A 169 6.39 -0.11 31.04
N TYR A 170 6.15 -1.41 31.10
CA TYR A 170 4.81 -1.97 31.19
C TYR A 170 4.79 -3.19 32.09
N THR A 171 3.59 -3.63 32.44
CA THR A 171 3.41 -4.75 33.37
C THR A 171 2.52 -5.78 32.72
N ILE A 172 2.93 -7.05 32.81
CA ILE A 172 2.14 -8.20 32.36
C ILE A 172 1.79 -9.10 33.54
N THR A 173 0.60 -9.68 33.49
CA THR A 173 0.23 -10.78 34.39
C THR A 173 0.49 -12.07 33.64
N THR A 174 1.44 -12.86 34.14
CA THR A 174 1.76 -14.19 33.59
C THR A 174 0.58 -15.14 33.73
N GLY A 175 0.57 -16.24 32.97
CA GLY A 175 -0.45 -17.30 33.11
C GLY A 175 -0.53 -17.94 34.50
N LYS A 176 0.45 -17.67 35.39
CA LYS A 176 0.45 -18.10 36.80
C LYS A 176 -0.05 -17.02 37.76
N GLY A 177 -0.64 -15.93 37.26
CA GLY A 177 -1.15 -14.81 38.06
C GLY A 177 -0.07 -13.91 38.65
N LYS A 178 1.21 -14.10 38.30
CA LYS A 178 2.30 -13.23 38.78
C LYS A 178 2.45 -12.01 37.89
N THR A 179 2.54 -10.85 38.52
CA THR A 179 2.85 -9.57 37.89
C THR A 179 4.35 -9.48 37.59
N GLN A 180 4.70 -9.15 36.35
CA GLN A 180 6.08 -8.96 35.88
C GLN A 180 6.21 -7.60 35.20
N LYS A 181 7.27 -6.86 35.54
CA LYS A 181 7.63 -5.62 34.87
C LYS A 181 8.49 -5.92 33.66
N GLU A 182 8.19 -5.28 32.55
CA GLU A 182 8.88 -5.40 31.28
C GLU A 182 9.20 -4.02 30.73
N LEU A 183 10.13 -3.96 29.78
CA LEU A 183 10.56 -2.72 29.13
C LEU A 183 10.55 -2.91 27.62
N ILE A 184 9.77 -2.08 26.92
CA ILE A 184 9.97 -1.88 25.49
C ILE A 184 11.20 -1.00 25.34
N ARG A 185 12.28 -1.56 24.78
CA ARG A 185 13.54 -0.83 24.66
C ARG A 185 13.46 0.24 23.56
N PRO A 186 14.13 1.40 23.74
CA PRO A 186 14.33 2.35 22.66
C PRO A 186 15.13 1.72 21.52
N GLY A 187 14.89 2.17 20.29
CA GLY A 187 15.58 1.70 19.08
C GLY A 187 15.14 0.32 18.59
N GLU A 188 14.38 -0.45 19.37
CA GLU A 188 13.80 -1.73 18.93
C GLU A 188 12.48 -1.48 18.17
N GLY A 189 12.60 -0.99 16.93
CA GLY A 189 11.68 -1.24 15.81
C GLY A 189 10.19 -0.92 16.01
N GLY A 190 9.82 0.18 16.66
CA GLY A 190 8.39 0.47 16.92
C GLY A 190 8.00 1.86 17.40
N GLY A 191 8.78 2.90 17.17
CA GLY A 191 8.34 4.27 17.50
C GLY A 191 7.54 4.92 16.38
N ALA A 192 7.82 4.50 15.15
CA ALA A 192 7.62 5.33 13.99
C ALA A 192 6.15 5.50 13.63
N TRP A 193 5.81 6.75 13.36
CA TRP A 193 4.53 7.15 12.84
C TRP A 193 4.23 6.43 11.52
N GLY A 194 3.03 5.85 11.44
CA GLY A 194 2.43 5.44 10.18
C GLY A 194 2.88 4.08 9.64
N GLU A 195 3.86 3.41 10.25
CA GLU A 195 4.44 2.14 9.76
C GLU A 195 3.66 0.89 10.19
N ASN A 196 2.87 1.01 11.25
CA ASN A 196 2.21 -0.11 11.89
C ASN A 196 0.69 0.06 11.84
N TYR A 197 0.01 -0.91 11.24
CA TYR A 197 -1.45 -1.00 11.27
C TYR A 197 -1.89 -2.06 12.28
N LEU A 198 -2.73 -1.65 13.24
CA LEU A 198 -3.29 -2.54 14.24
C LEU A 198 -4.80 -2.38 14.31
N SER A 199 -5.49 -3.44 14.70
CA SER A 199 -6.89 -3.35 15.05
C SER A 199 -7.06 -2.47 16.29
N TRP A 200 -8.07 -1.61 16.28
CA TRP A 200 -8.46 -0.85 17.45
C TRP A 200 -8.71 -1.75 18.67
N ASN A 201 -9.28 -2.94 18.48
CA ASN A 201 -9.52 -3.92 19.54
C ASN A 201 -8.22 -4.38 20.22
N SER A 202 -7.12 -4.49 19.48
CA SER A 202 -5.86 -5.02 19.99
C SER A 202 -5.10 -4.02 20.86
N ILE A 203 -5.40 -2.71 20.74
CA ILE A 203 -4.73 -1.61 21.43
C ILE A 203 -5.60 -0.88 22.46
N LEU A 204 -6.90 -0.71 22.20
CA LEU A 204 -7.81 0.10 23.02
C LEU A 204 -9.14 -0.62 23.33
N GLY A 205 -9.27 -1.88 22.91
CA GLY A 205 -10.38 -2.74 23.35
C GLY A 205 -10.33 -3.00 24.87
N PRO A 206 -11.41 -3.54 25.46
CA PRO A 206 -11.51 -3.79 26.91
C PRO A 206 -10.31 -4.55 27.49
N ASP A 207 -9.77 -5.51 26.71
CA ASP A 207 -8.62 -6.33 27.08
C ASP A 207 -7.50 -6.19 26.02
N SER A 208 -6.83 -5.04 25.93
CA SER A 208 -5.72 -4.86 24.97
C SER A 208 -4.66 -5.96 25.15
N TRP A 209 -4.18 -6.56 24.05
CA TRP A 209 -3.20 -7.66 24.10
C TRP A 209 -1.88 -7.38 23.37
N THR A 210 -1.72 -6.16 22.88
CA THR A 210 -0.51 -5.76 22.16
C THR A 210 0.29 -4.75 22.97
N ILE A 211 1.61 -4.85 22.91
CA ILE A 211 2.51 -3.87 23.54
C ILE A 211 2.39 -2.46 22.92
N TYR A 212 1.79 -2.37 21.73
CA TYR A 212 1.50 -1.11 21.04
C TYR A 212 0.53 -0.22 21.83
N ALA A 213 -0.32 -0.81 22.68
CA ALA A 213 -1.23 -0.07 23.57
C ALA A 213 -0.51 0.91 24.52
N TYR A 214 0.76 0.63 24.85
CA TYR A 214 1.56 1.48 25.74
C TYR A 214 2.21 2.68 25.03
N ARG A 215 2.15 2.73 23.69
CA ARG A 215 2.73 3.80 22.88
C ARG A 215 1.80 5.00 22.83
N SER A 216 2.34 6.19 23.06
CA SER A 216 1.62 7.45 23.12
C SER A 216 0.94 7.79 21.79
N ASN A 217 1.55 7.43 20.67
CA ASN A 217 0.98 7.58 19.34
C ASN A 217 -0.11 6.55 19.01
N PHE A 218 -0.39 5.58 19.87
CA PHE A 218 -1.54 4.68 19.80
C PHE A 218 -2.63 4.94 20.86
N GLN A 219 -2.39 5.87 21.78
CA GLN A 219 -3.35 6.22 22.83
C GLN A 219 -4.41 7.20 22.31
N ASN A 220 -5.63 7.10 22.86
CA ASN A 220 -6.75 8.00 22.56
C ASN A 220 -7.04 8.12 21.05
N ILE A 221 -6.94 7.00 20.33
CA ILE A 221 -7.23 6.90 18.90
C ILE A 221 -8.74 6.67 18.70
N PRO A 222 -9.36 7.24 17.65
CA PRO A 222 -10.77 7.04 17.36
C PRO A 222 -11.11 5.56 17.09
N ASN A 223 -12.27 5.13 17.58
CA ASN A 223 -12.82 3.79 17.36
C ASN A 223 -13.68 3.67 16.08
N LYS A 224 -13.65 4.70 15.24
CA LYS A 224 -14.35 4.76 13.95
C LYS A 224 -13.56 5.65 13.00
N VAL A 225 -13.77 5.48 11.70
CA VAL A 225 -13.18 6.36 10.68
C VAL A 225 -13.62 7.80 10.92
N PRO A 226 -12.70 8.78 11.05
CA PRO A 226 -13.07 10.19 11.17
C PRO A 226 -13.86 10.67 9.96
N LYS A 227 -14.87 11.53 10.20
CA LYS A 227 -15.71 12.07 9.10
C LYS A 227 -14.88 12.96 8.18
N VAL A 228 -14.76 12.56 6.92
CA VAL A 228 -14.20 13.39 5.86
C VAL A 228 -15.28 14.36 5.35
N LYS A 229 -14.95 15.64 5.21
CA LYS A 229 -15.86 16.69 4.69
C LYS A 229 -15.27 17.28 3.42
N ASN A 230 -16.13 17.63 2.46
CA ASN A 230 -15.76 18.33 1.23
C ASN A 230 -14.65 17.66 0.40
N TYR A 231 -14.55 16.32 0.45
CA TYR A 231 -13.56 15.57 -0.33
C TYR A 231 -13.75 15.82 -1.83
N LYS A 232 -12.65 16.05 -2.54
CA LYS A 232 -12.64 16.41 -3.97
C LYS A 232 -12.06 15.33 -4.88
N GLY A 233 -11.33 14.38 -4.31
CA GLY A 233 -10.77 13.24 -5.02
C GLY A 233 -11.81 12.21 -5.44
N TRP A 234 -11.32 11.18 -6.11
CA TRP A 234 -12.13 10.02 -6.44
C TRP A 234 -12.34 9.14 -5.22
N ASP A 235 -13.50 8.49 -5.15
CA ASP A 235 -13.87 7.57 -4.09
C ASP A 235 -13.36 6.14 -4.31
N HIS A 236 -12.84 5.85 -5.51
CA HIS A 236 -12.30 4.56 -5.91
C HIS A 236 -11.15 4.77 -6.90
N MET A 237 -10.18 3.85 -6.89
CA MET A 237 -9.29 3.73 -8.03
C MET A 237 -10.06 3.19 -9.24
N ARG A 238 -9.69 3.64 -10.43
CA ARG A 238 -10.35 3.30 -11.71
C ARG A 238 -9.27 2.89 -12.69
N CYS A 239 -9.55 1.91 -13.53
CA CYS A 239 -8.62 1.52 -14.57
C CYS A 239 -9.38 0.92 -15.75
N ASN A 240 -8.91 1.25 -16.96
CA ASN A 240 -9.30 0.57 -18.19
C ASN A 240 -8.37 -0.65 -18.39
N PRO A 241 -8.87 -1.90 -18.26
CA PRO A 241 -8.05 -3.10 -18.41
C PRO A 241 -7.62 -3.37 -19.87
N ASP A 242 -8.31 -2.78 -20.84
CA ASP A 242 -8.07 -2.97 -22.27
C ASP A 242 -7.13 -1.90 -22.86
N LEU A 243 -6.63 -0.98 -22.04
CA LEU A 243 -5.76 0.09 -22.51
C LEU A 243 -4.49 -0.49 -23.13
N GLY A 244 -4.14 -0.01 -24.33
CA GLY A 244 -2.94 -0.42 -25.07
C GLY A 244 -3.01 -1.82 -25.69
N LEU A 245 -4.11 -2.56 -25.52
CA LEU A 245 -4.33 -3.81 -26.25
C LEU A 245 -4.79 -3.51 -27.67
N GLU A 246 -4.18 -4.18 -28.65
CA GLU A 246 -4.66 -4.15 -30.02
C GLU A 246 -5.97 -4.95 -30.09
N LYS A 247 -7.05 -4.35 -30.61
CA LYS A 247 -8.29 -5.06 -30.85
C LYS A 247 -8.01 -6.13 -31.90
N GLN A 248 -8.13 -7.40 -31.54
CA GLN A 248 -8.12 -8.49 -32.51
C GLN A 248 -9.32 -8.26 -33.45
N GLN A 249 -9.02 -7.96 -34.72
CA GLN A 249 -10.00 -7.86 -35.81
C GLN A 249 -10.34 -9.25 -36.33
#